data_AF-A0A7L7MHY0-F1
#
_entry.id   AF-A0A7L7MHY0-F1
#
_cell.length_a   1.000
_cell.length_b   1.000
_cell.length_c   1.000
_cell.angle_alpha   90.00
_cell.angle_beta   90.00
_cell.angle_gamma   90.00
#
_symmetry.space_group_name_H-M   'P 1'
#
loop_
_entity.id
_entity.type
_entity.pdbx_description
1 polymer ?
#
loop_
_entity_poly.entity_id
_entity_poly.type
_entity_poly.pdbx_seq_one_letter_code
_entity_poly.pdbx_strand_id
1 'polypeptide(L)'
;MPPALRARAGVLLVALFAGLLLAQNGTGTVLAAAAAGAVVAALALCGAVAARLARPVPAARVRTAFRDRERRTAFLPQRDPDASGRPRPRAPGLPPRR
;
A
#
# COMPACT_ATOMS: atom_id res chain seq x y z
N MET A 1 -22.52 -3.80 -7.27
CA MET A 1 -21.69 -3.60 -8.49
C MET A 1 -20.23 -3.80 -8.13
N PRO A 2 -19.53 -4.79 -8.70
CA PRO A 2 -18.15 -5.11 -8.31
C PRO A 2 -17.22 -3.92 -8.62
N PRO A 3 -16.29 -3.55 -7.70
CA PRO A 3 -15.43 -2.37 -7.85
C PRO A 3 -14.58 -2.42 -9.13
N ALA A 4 -14.30 -3.64 -9.62
CA ALA A 4 -13.60 -3.87 -10.89
C ALA A 4 -14.36 -3.33 -12.11
N LEU A 5 -15.70 -3.34 -12.12
CA LEU A 5 -16.49 -2.83 -13.24
C LEU A 5 -16.42 -1.31 -13.33
N ARG A 6 -16.45 -0.63 -12.17
CA ARG A 6 -16.31 0.83 -12.07
C ARG A 6 -14.91 1.30 -12.48
N ALA A 7 -13.87 0.58 -12.06
CA ALA A 7 -12.50 0.86 -12.46
C ALA A 7 -12.29 0.68 -13.96
N ARG A 8 -12.81 -0.41 -14.56
CA ARG A 8 -12.75 -0.64 -16.01
C ARG A 8 -13.48 0.43 -16.82
N ALA A 9 -14.68 0.83 -16.36
CA ALA A 9 -15.43 1.90 -16.98
C ALA A 9 -14.68 3.25 -16.92
N GLY A 10 -14.04 3.56 -15.79
CA GLY A 10 -13.20 4.75 -15.64
C GLY A 10 -12.01 4.77 -16.59
N VAL A 11 -11.30 3.64 -16.73
CA VAL A 11 -10.16 3.51 -17.67
C VAL A 11 -10.62 3.68 -19.12
N LEU A 12 -11.74 3.07 -19.50
CA LEU A 12 -12.32 3.22 -20.84
C LEU A 12 -12.69 4.67 -21.15
N LEU A 13 -13.32 5.37 -20.20
CA LEU A 13 -13.71 6.77 -20.35
C LEU A 13 -12.48 7.67 -20.55
N VAL A 14 -11.43 7.48 -19.75
CA VAL A 14 -10.18 8.26 -19.85
C VAL A 14 -9.49 7.99 -21.18
N ALA A 15 -9.44 6.74 -21.64
CA ALA A 15 -8.85 6.38 -22.92
C ALA A 15 -9.60 7.00 -24.11
N LEU A 16 -10.94 6.99 -24.07
CA LEU A 16 -11.77 7.59 -25.11
C LEU A 16 -11.58 9.11 -25.17
N PHE A 17 -11.55 9.77 -23.99
CA PHE A 17 -11.35 11.21 -23.90
C PHE A 17 -9.95 11.62 -24.38
N ALA A 18 -8.92 10.89 -23.96
CA ALA A 18 -7.55 11.11 -24.45
C ALA A 18 -7.48 10.94 -25.98
N GLY A 19 -8.08 9.89 -26.54
CA GLY A 19 -8.15 9.68 -28.00
C GLY A 19 -8.82 10.83 -28.74
N LEU A 20 -9.92 11.38 -28.19
CA LEU A 20 -10.59 12.55 -28.75
C LEU A 20 -9.69 13.79 -28.73
N LEU A 21 -9.00 14.05 -27.62
CA LEU A 21 -8.07 15.18 -27.52
C LEU A 21 -6.92 15.03 -28.50
N LEU A 22 -6.36 13.83 -28.64
CA LEU A 22 -5.28 13.55 -29.60
C LEU A 22 -5.72 13.82 -31.04
N ALA A 23 -6.94 13.40 -31.41
CA ALA A 23 -7.48 13.60 -32.76
C ALA A 23 -7.55 15.09 -33.16
N GLN A 24 -7.68 16.00 -32.20
CA GLN A 24 -7.75 17.44 -32.44
C GLN A 24 -6.36 18.11 -32.61
N ASN A 25 -5.27 17.46 -32.19
CA ASN A 25 -3.97 18.12 -31.98
C ASN A 25 -2.88 17.76 -33.03
N GLY A 26 -3.26 17.15 -34.16
CA GLY A 26 -2.34 16.82 -35.26
C GLY A 26 -1.45 15.59 -35.01
N THR A 27 -0.82 15.07 -36.08
CA THR A 27 -0.19 13.73 -36.08
C THR A 27 0.97 13.55 -35.08
N GLY A 28 1.72 14.61 -34.76
CA GLY A 28 2.82 14.56 -33.80
C GLY A 28 2.38 14.34 -32.34
N THR A 29 1.27 14.97 -31.93
CA THR A 29 0.71 14.78 -30.57
C THR A 29 0.03 13.42 -30.44
N VAL A 30 -0.62 12.95 -31.51
CA VAL A 30 -1.17 11.59 -31.60
C VAL A 30 -0.09 10.54 -31.39
N LEU A 31 1.06 10.68 -32.08
CA LEU A 31 2.16 9.72 -31.97
C LEU A 31 2.80 9.73 -30.58
N ALA A 32 3.02 10.92 -29.99
CA ALA A 32 3.59 11.05 -28.65
C ALA A 32 2.70 10.41 -27.58
N ALA A 33 1.38 10.63 -27.64
CA ALA A 33 0.46 10.02 -26.68
C ALA A 33 0.16 8.55 -26.96
N ALA A 34 0.22 8.09 -28.21
CA ALA A 34 0.23 6.66 -28.52
C ALA A 34 1.46 5.95 -27.92
N ALA A 35 2.65 6.56 -28.03
CA ALA A 35 3.87 6.05 -27.42
C ALA A 35 3.77 6.03 -25.88
N ALA A 36 3.26 7.09 -25.26
CA ALA A 36 3.02 7.13 -23.81
C ALA A 36 2.01 6.05 -23.38
N GLY A 37 0.92 5.88 -24.14
CA GLY A 37 -0.07 4.83 -23.91
C GLY A 37 0.53 3.42 -23.99
N ALA A 38 1.41 3.17 -24.97
CA ALA A 38 2.11 1.90 -25.11
C ALA A 38 3.02 1.61 -23.90
N VAL A 39 3.74 2.61 -23.38
CA VAL A 39 4.58 2.47 -22.19
C VAL A 39 3.74 2.13 -20.96
N VAL A 40 2.63 2.84 -20.74
CA VAL A 40 1.72 2.56 -19.61
C VAL A 40 1.13 1.16 -19.71
N ALA A 41 0.70 0.74 -20.90
CA ALA A 41 0.17 -0.60 -21.15
C ALA A 41 1.22 -1.69 -20.89
N ALA A 42 2.46 -1.48 -21.34
CA ALA A 42 3.57 -2.39 -21.09
C ALA A 42 3.88 -2.51 -19.59
N LEU A 43 3.92 -1.39 -18.85
CA LEU A 43 4.13 -1.39 -17.40
C LEU A 43 2.98 -2.10 -16.67
N ALA A 44 1.73 -1.87 -17.07
CA ALA A 44 0.57 -2.54 -16.49
C ALA A 44 0.60 -4.05 -16.75
N LEU A 45 0.98 -4.48 -17.96
CA LEU A 45 1.14 -5.88 -18.30
C LEU A 45 2.25 -6.53 -17.48
N CYS A 46 3.42 -5.89 -17.39
CA CYS A 46 4.53 -6.35 -16.54
C CYS A 46 4.09 -6.47 -15.07
N GLY A 47 3.38 -5.47 -14.53
CA GLY A 47 2.82 -5.50 -13.18
C GLY A 47 1.82 -6.63 -12.98
N ALA A 48 0.93 -6.88 -13.95
CA ALA A 48 -0.04 -7.97 -13.89
C ALA A 48 0.64 -9.35 -13.95
N VAL A 49 1.65 -9.53 -14.80
CA VAL A 49 2.44 -10.76 -14.88
C VAL A 49 3.19 -10.98 -13.55
N ALA A 50 3.87 -9.95 -13.04
CA ALA A 50 4.56 -10.02 -11.76
C ALA A 50 3.60 -10.38 -10.61
N ALA A 51 2.40 -9.79 -10.58
CA ALA A 51 1.39 -10.10 -9.58
C ALA A 51 0.85 -11.53 -9.69
N ARG A 52 0.72 -12.07 -10.92
CA ARG A 52 0.31 -13.48 -11.13
C ARG A 52 1.39 -14.48 -10.74
N LEU A 53 2.65 -14.12 -10.96
CA LEU A 53 3.79 -14.94 -10.57
C LEU A 53 4.09 -14.83 -9.06
N ALA A 54 3.66 -13.75 -8.41
CA ALA A 54 3.78 -13.58 -6.98
C ALA A 54 2.97 -14.66 -6.25
N ARG A 55 3.66 -15.47 -5.46
CA ARG A 55 3.01 -16.52 -4.66
C ARG A 55 2.21 -15.88 -3.52
N PRO A 56 0.93 -16.25 -3.31
CA PRO A 56 0.15 -15.74 -2.19
C PRO A 56 0.84 -16.11 -0.87
N VAL A 57 1.17 -15.10 -0.07
CA VAL A 57 1.77 -15.29 1.26
C VAL A 57 0.64 -15.51 2.27
N PRO A 58 0.63 -16.62 3.02
CA PRO A 58 -0.37 -16.83 4.06
C PRO A 58 -0.35 -15.69 5.08
N ALA A 59 -1.52 -15.18 5.47
CA ALA A 59 -1.64 -14.09 6.44
C ALA A 59 -0.91 -14.38 7.76
N ALA A 60 -0.84 -15.66 8.16
CA ALA A 60 -0.05 -16.10 9.31
C ALA A 60 1.44 -15.77 9.18
N ARG A 61 2.05 -15.93 7.99
CA ARG A 61 3.47 -15.61 7.75
C ARG A 61 3.74 -14.11 7.82
N VAL A 62 2.79 -13.30 7.36
CA VAL A 62 2.87 -11.84 7.48
C VAL A 62 2.87 -11.45 8.95
N ARG A 63 1.94 -12.01 9.74
CA ARG A 63 1.86 -11.76 11.19
C ARG A 63 3.12 -12.21 11.93
N THR A 64 3.69 -13.36 11.60
CA THR A 64 4.94 -13.82 12.22
C THR A 64 6.12 -12.95 11.81
N ALA A 65 6.20 -12.51 10.55
CA ALA A 65 7.24 -11.58 10.10
C ALA A 65 7.14 -10.22 10.81
N PHE A 66 5.93 -9.71 11.05
CA PHE A 66 5.73 -8.51 11.87
C PHE A 66 6.17 -8.75 13.32
N ARG A 67 5.78 -9.87 13.95
CA ARG A 67 6.22 -10.20 15.31
C ARG A 67 7.72 -10.41 15.42
N ASP A 68 8.36 -11.00 14.40
CA ASP A 68 9.81 -11.19 14.35
C ASP A 68 10.53 -9.84 14.19
N ARG A 69 10.03 -8.98 13.29
CA ARG A 69 10.52 -7.61 13.13
C ARG A 69 10.35 -6.80 14.41
N GLU A 70 9.17 -6.85 15.03
CA GLU A 70 8.90 -6.22 16.33
C GLU A 70 9.89 -6.70 17.38
N ARG A 71 10.21 -8.00 17.48
CA ARG A 71 11.21 -8.48 18.44
C ARG A 71 12.62 -7.99 18.14
N ARG A 72 12.99 -7.90 16.86
CA ARG A 72 14.30 -7.39 16.42
C ARG A 72 14.45 -5.88 16.61
N THR A 73 13.36 -5.13 16.53
CA THR A 73 13.32 -3.67 16.73
C THR A 73 12.67 -3.24 18.05
N ALA A 74 12.30 -4.19 18.91
CA ALA A 74 11.70 -3.94 20.22
C ALA A 74 12.67 -3.21 21.14
N PHE A 75 13.97 -3.30 20.83
CA PHE A 75 15.03 -2.50 21.40
C PHE A 75 15.20 -1.18 20.63
N LEU A 76 14.13 -0.40 20.46
CA LEU A 76 14.31 1.03 20.69
C LEU A 76 14.54 1.16 22.20
N PRO A 77 15.52 1.93 22.69
CA PRO A 77 15.59 2.22 24.12
C PRO A 77 14.21 2.65 24.58
N GLN A 78 13.59 1.79 25.40
CA GLN A 78 12.25 1.99 25.89
C GLN A 78 12.27 3.36 26.57
N ARG A 79 11.51 4.33 26.04
CA ARG A 79 11.36 5.64 26.65
C ARG A 79 10.92 5.36 28.08
N ASP A 80 11.79 5.68 29.02
CA ASP A 80 11.72 5.25 30.41
C ASP A 80 10.26 5.39 30.89
N PRO A 81 9.56 4.28 31.19
CA PRO A 81 8.19 4.35 31.66
C PRO A 81 8.08 5.08 33.01
N ASP A 82 9.22 5.27 33.70
CA ASP A 82 9.38 6.03 34.93
C ASP A 82 9.88 7.47 34.69
N ALA A 83 10.03 7.89 33.43
CA ALA A 83 10.38 9.27 33.08
C ALA A 83 9.41 10.24 33.76
N SER A 84 9.95 11.25 34.43
CA SER A 84 9.20 12.26 35.18
C SER A 84 8.12 12.89 34.31
N GLY A 85 6.87 12.46 34.47
CA GLY A 85 5.75 12.91 33.63
C GLY A 85 4.63 11.89 33.46
N ARG A 86 4.86 10.59 33.73
CA ARG A 86 3.79 9.58 33.79
C ARG A 86 3.94 8.64 34.99
N PRO A 87 3.51 9.06 36.20
CA PRO A 87 3.43 8.14 37.33
C PRO A 87 2.48 6.99 37.00
N ARG A 88 2.96 5.75 37.12
CA ARG A 88 2.05 4.58 37.14
C ARG A 88 1.43 4.42 38.52
N PRO A 89 0.15 4.01 38.62
CA PRO A 89 -0.39 3.50 39.88
C PRO A 89 0.49 2.34 40.34
N ARG A 90 1.09 2.44 41.54
CA ARG A 90 1.80 1.30 42.15
C ARG A 90 0.78 0.21 42.45
N ALA A 91 1.16 -1.05 42.26
CA ALA A 91 0.33 -2.19 42.64
C ALA A 91 -0.16 -2.02 44.10
N PRO A 92 -1.37 -2.52 44.45
CA PRO A 92 -1.94 -2.34 45.78
C PRO A 92 -0.94 -2.75 46.86
N GLY A 93 -0.69 -1.85 47.82
CA GLY A 93 0.16 -2.13 48.97
C GLY A 93 -0.44 -3.24 49.82
N LEU A 94 0.42 -4.11 50.35
CA LEU A 94 0.06 -5.19 51.26
C LEU A 94 -0.79 -4.63 52.43
N PRO A 95 -1.98 -5.17 52.75
CA PRO A 95 -2.77 -4.68 53.87
C PRO A 95 -2.07 -4.97 55.21
N PRO A 96 -2.24 -4.11 56.23
CA PRO A 96 -1.59 -4.30 57.52
C PRO A 96 -2.08 -5.59 58.20
N ARG A 97 -1.14 -6.39 58.70
CA ARG A 97 -1.45 -7.53 59.58
C ARG A 97 -1.89 -6.98 60.95
N ARG A 98 -3.06 -7.44 61.42
CA ARG A 98 -3.51 -7.28 62.81
C ARG A 98 -2.71 -8.18 63.74
#